data_AF-A0A960E7V5-F1
#
_entry.id   AF-A0A960E7V5-F1
#
_cell.length_a   1.000
_cell.length_b   1.000
_cell.length_c   1.000
_cell.angle_alpha   90.00
_cell.angle_beta   90.00
_cell.angle_gamma   90.00
#
_symmetry.space_group_name_H-M   'P 1'
#
loop_
_entity.id
_entity.type
_entity.pdbx_description
1 polymer ?
#
loop_
_entity_poly.entity_id
_entity_poly.type
_entity_poly.pdbx_seq_one_letter_code
_entity_poly.pdbx_strand_id
1 'polypeptide(L)'
;MESKTTTADTGASPAVRELLERAARTRHSQPDDARNYALQARVVARAEGDRPGEAEALYRLASIAHLGGDPEDAFGLAMEASEVAQSCDAGIVEAWFFFL
;
A
#
# COMPACT_ATOMS: atom_id res chain seq x y z
N MET A 1 -31.19 6.23 -12.90
CA MET A 1 -30.17 7.18 -13.38
C MET A 1 -29.92 8.14 -12.23
N GLU A 2 -28.88 7.89 -11.45
CA GLU A 2 -28.02 8.83 -10.71
C GLU A 2 -27.25 7.98 -9.69
N SER A 3 -26.00 7.64 -9.98
CA SER A 3 -25.05 7.18 -8.97
C SER A 3 -23.89 8.16 -9.01
N LYS A 4 -24.21 9.40 -8.64
CA LYS A 4 -23.25 10.48 -8.52
C LYS A 4 -22.61 10.37 -7.14
N THR A 5 -21.29 10.16 -7.18
CA THR A 5 -20.30 10.62 -6.19
C THR A 5 -20.43 10.08 -4.77
N THR A 6 -19.55 9.16 -4.41
CA THR A 6 -18.51 9.40 -3.39
C THR A 6 -17.41 8.39 -3.66
N THR A 7 -16.59 8.67 -4.68
CA THR A 7 -15.18 8.28 -4.61
C THR A 7 -14.72 8.90 -3.29
N ALA A 8 -14.55 8.08 -2.25
CA ALA A 8 -13.87 8.54 -1.06
C ALA A 8 -12.56 9.11 -1.56
N ASP A 9 -12.44 10.42 -1.46
CA ASP A 9 -11.24 11.21 -1.67
C ASP A 9 -10.30 10.87 -0.49
N THR A 10 -9.94 9.59 -0.39
CA THR A 10 -8.71 9.19 0.25
C THR A 10 -7.65 9.71 -0.70
N GLY A 11 -6.84 10.66 -0.26
CA GLY A 11 -5.82 11.37 -1.05
C GLY A 11 -4.68 10.49 -1.60
N ALA A 12 -4.99 9.25 -1.96
CA ALA A 12 -4.13 8.35 -2.67
C ALA A 12 -4.26 8.60 -4.17
N SER A 13 -3.14 8.94 -4.79
CA SER A 13 -3.11 9.27 -6.21
C SER A 13 -3.60 8.10 -7.06
N PRO A 14 -4.34 8.37 -8.15
CA PRO A 14 -4.87 7.32 -9.01
C PRO A 14 -3.77 6.41 -9.59
N ALA A 15 -2.57 6.96 -9.79
CA ALA A 15 -1.40 6.20 -10.20
C ALA A 15 -0.94 5.19 -9.13
N VAL A 16 -0.86 5.62 -7.87
CA VAL A 16 -0.50 4.76 -6.73
C VAL A 16 -1.50 3.61 -6.61
N ARG A 17 -2.81 3.93 -6.67
CA ARG A 17 -3.87 2.93 -6.58
C ARG A 17 -3.80 1.87 -7.67
N GLU A 18 -3.59 2.28 -8.92
CA GLU A 18 -3.46 1.35 -10.04
C GLU A 18 -2.27 0.39 -9.85
N LEU A 19 -1.13 0.90 -9.38
CA LEU A 19 0.05 0.08 -9.11
C LEU A 19 -0.19 -0.92 -7.98
N LEU A 20 -0.83 -0.49 -6.89
CA LEU A 20 -1.18 -1.35 -5.76
C LEU A 20 -2.17 -2.46 -6.15
N GLU A 21 -3.09 -2.17 -7.06
CA GLU A 21 -4.07 -3.13 -7.55
C GLU A 21 -3.43 -4.17 -8.49
N ARG A 22 -2.50 -3.74 -9.35
CA ARG A 22 -1.65 -4.67 -10.13
C ARG A 22 -0.84 -5.58 -9.23
N ALA A 23 -0.20 -5.01 -8.19
CA ALA A 23 0.53 -5.79 -7.20
C ALA A 23 -0.36 -6.82 -6.48
N ALA A 24 -1.63 -6.48 -6.23
CA ALA A 24 -2.60 -7.41 -5.63
C ALA A 24 -2.88 -8.59 -6.57
N ARG A 25 -3.16 -8.30 -7.84
CA ARG A 25 -3.53 -9.30 -8.85
C ARG A 25 -2.41 -10.29 -9.12
N THR A 26 -1.15 -9.84 -9.15
CA THR A 26 -0.01 -10.69 -9.50
C THR A 26 0.66 -11.33 -8.29
N ARG A 27 0.25 -11.03 -7.06
CA ARG A 27 0.91 -11.49 -5.82
C ARG A 27 1.19 -12.99 -5.76
N HIS A 28 0.23 -13.81 -6.19
CA HIS A 28 0.33 -15.27 -6.09
C HIS A 28 0.89 -15.93 -7.35
N SER A 29 0.78 -15.30 -8.51
CA SER A 29 1.25 -15.85 -9.79
C SER A 29 2.68 -15.42 -10.12
N GLN A 30 3.03 -14.17 -9.79
CA GLN A 30 4.28 -13.50 -10.15
C GLN A 30 4.69 -12.56 -9.00
N PRO A 31 5.25 -13.11 -7.90
CA PRO A 31 5.61 -12.34 -6.72
C PRO A 31 6.67 -11.26 -7.01
N ASP A 32 7.58 -11.50 -7.95
CA ASP A 32 8.58 -10.52 -8.38
C ASP A 32 7.94 -9.29 -9.05
N ASP A 33 6.96 -9.52 -9.93
CA ASP A 33 6.21 -8.43 -10.57
C ASP A 33 5.35 -7.68 -9.56
N ALA A 34 4.71 -8.41 -8.63
CA ALA A 34 3.97 -7.79 -7.54
C ALA A 34 4.86 -6.89 -6.66
N ARG A 35 6.09 -7.33 -6.38
CA ARG A 35 7.09 -6.56 -5.64
C ARG A 35 7.48 -5.30 -6.42
N ASN A 36 7.71 -5.42 -7.73
CA ASN A 36 8.03 -4.28 -8.58
C ASN A 36 6.90 -3.23 -8.62
N TYR A 37 5.66 -3.66 -8.77
CA TYR A 37 4.51 -2.75 -8.73
C TYR A 37 4.35 -2.06 -7.38
N ALA A 38 4.53 -2.78 -6.27
CA ALA A 38 4.47 -2.19 -4.94
C ALA A 38 5.64 -1.20 -4.68
N LEU A 39 6.85 -1.47 -5.19
CA LEU A 39 7.97 -0.52 -5.13
C LEU A 39 7.66 0.75 -5.94
N GLN A 40 7.11 0.62 -7.15
CA GLN A 40 6.70 1.78 -7.95
C GLN A 40 5.63 2.60 -7.23
N ALA A 41 4.63 1.93 -6.63
CA ALA A 41 3.60 2.60 -5.85
C ALA A 41 4.20 3.42 -4.70
N ARG A 42 5.16 2.83 -3.97
CA ARG A 42 5.90 3.51 -2.89
C ARG A 42 6.62 4.76 -3.39
N VAL A 43 7.34 4.67 -4.51
CA VAL A 43 8.10 5.80 -5.07
C VAL A 43 7.17 6.93 -5.50
N VAL A 44 6.08 6.60 -6.19
CA VAL A 44 5.09 7.59 -6.65
C VAL A 44 4.43 8.26 -5.44
N ALA A 45 3.97 7.46 -4.47
CA ALA A 45 3.32 7.97 -3.28
C ALA A 45 4.23 8.91 -2.47
N ARG A 46 5.50 8.52 -2.29
CA ARG A 46 6.51 9.37 -1.64
C ARG A 46 6.79 10.67 -2.41
N ALA A 47 6.86 10.60 -3.74
CA ALA A 47 7.10 11.78 -4.58
C ALA A 47 5.92 12.76 -4.55
N GLU A 48 4.70 12.26 -4.41
CA GLU A 48 3.47 13.06 -4.34
C GLU A 48 3.14 13.51 -2.91
N GLY A 49 3.87 13.02 -1.90
CA GLY A 49 3.56 13.27 -0.49
C GLY A 49 2.35 12.49 0.03
N ASP A 50 1.91 11.48 -0.72
CA ASP A 50 0.86 10.53 -0.36
C ASP A 50 1.41 9.50 0.64
N ARG A 51 1.45 9.90 1.90
CA ARG A 51 1.87 9.04 3.01
C ARG A 51 0.99 7.80 3.22
N PRO A 52 -0.35 7.84 3.09
CA PRO A 52 -1.15 6.62 3.21
C PRO A 52 -0.86 5.64 2.06
N GLY A 53 -0.67 6.12 0.84
CA GLY A 53 -0.25 5.28 -0.29
C GLY A 53 1.15 4.68 -0.11
N GLU A 54 2.08 5.43 0.49
CA GLU A 54 3.42 4.94 0.83
C GLU A 54 3.37 3.81 1.87
N ALA A 55 2.58 3.98 2.93
CA ALA A 55 2.38 2.96 3.95
C ALA A 55 1.70 1.70 3.40
N GLU A 56 0.69 1.85 2.53
CA GLU A 56 0.03 0.71 1.89
C GLU A 56 1.01 -0.07 1.00
N ALA A 57 1.83 0.63 0.22
CA ALA A 57 2.85 0.01 -0.62
C ALA A 57 3.86 -0.81 0.20
N LEU A 58 4.31 -0.27 1.33
CA LEU A 58 5.19 -0.97 2.28
C LEU A 58 4.55 -2.22 2.88
N TYR A 59 3.27 -2.14 3.27
CA TYR A 59 2.54 -3.30 3.77
C TYR A 59 2.40 -4.40 2.71
N ARG A 60 2.16 -4.03 1.45
CA ARG A 60 2.11 -5.00 0.34
C ARG A 60 3.46 -5.67 0.11
N LEU A 61 4.57 -4.91 0.19
CA LEU A 61 5.92 -5.48 0.11
C LEU A 61 6.18 -6.46 1.26
N ALA A 62 5.79 -6.10 2.49
CA ALA A 62 5.92 -6.99 3.65
C ALA A 62 5.18 -8.30 3.44
N SER A 63 3.93 -8.24 2.96
CA SER A 63 3.15 -9.44 2.69
C SER A 63 3.74 -10.30 1.57
N ILE A 64 4.31 -9.70 0.52
CA ILE A 64 4.99 -10.44 -0.55
C ILE A 64 6.27 -11.12 -0.04
N ALA A 65 7.07 -10.43 0.78
CA ALA A 65 8.27 -11.01 1.41
C ALA A 65 7.91 -12.17 2.35
N HIS A 66 6.81 -12.04 3.11
CA HIS A 66 6.32 -13.11 3.97
C HIS A 66 5.90 -14.36 3.17
N LEU A 67 5.23 -14.17 2.02
CA LEU A 67 4.87 -15.26 1.10
C LEU A 67 6.11 -15.89 0.44
N GLY A 68 7.18 -15.10 0.24
CA GLY A 68 8.46 -15.56 -0.31
C GLY A 68 9.29 -16.40 0.66
N GLY A 69 8.93 -16.45 1.95
CA GLY A 69 9.67 -17.17 2.97
C GLY A 69 10.76 -16.33 3.66
N ASP A 70 10.72 -14.99 3.49
CA ASP A 70 11.67 -14.04 4.09
C ASP A 70 10.98 -13.21 5.19
N PRO A 71 10.74 -13.78 6.38
CA PRO A 71 10.00 -13.12 7.45
C PRO A 71 10.75 -11.95 8.09
N GLU A 72 12.09 -11.95 8.05
CA GLU A 72 12.92 -10.84 8.57
C GLU A 72 12.72 -9.57 7.73
N ASP A 73 12.77 -9.70 6.40
CA ASP A 73 12.50 -8.61 5.47
C ASP A 73 11.05 -8.12 5.58
N ALA A 74 10.09 -9.04 5.73
CA ALA A 74 8.69 -8.70 5.93
C ALA A 74 8.47 -7.85 7.19
N PHE A 75 9.14 -8.21 8.29
CA PHE A 75 9.03 -7.47 9.55
C PHE A 75 9.62 -6.07 9.44
N GLY A 76 10.81 -5.94 8.82
CA GLY A 76 11.42 -4.63 8.57
C GLY A 76 10.51 -3.71 7.74
N LEU A 77 9.89 -4.24 6.69
CA LEU A 77 8.96 -3.50 5.84
C LEU A 77 7.66 -3.13 6.57
N ALA A 78 7.13 -4.01 7.43
CA ALA A 78 5.95 -3.74 8.23
C ALA A 78 6.21 -2.66 9.30
N MET A 79 7.40 -2.68 9.91
CA MET A 79 7.84 -1.63 10.83
C MET A 79 7.94 -0.28 10.12
N GLU A 80 8.57 -0.23 8.94
CA GLU A 80 8.66 0.99 8.14
C GLU A 80 7.26 1.51 7.75
N ALA A 81 6.34 0.62 7.36
CA ALA A 81 4.95 0.99 7.07
C ALA A 81 4.26 1.63 8.29
N SER A 82 4.47 1.04 9.46
CA SER A 82 3.91 1.52 10.72
C SER A 82 4.49 2.87 11.11
N GLU A 83 5.79 3.09 10.95
CA GLU A 83 6.44 4.38 11.19
C GLU A 83 5.91 5.47 10.24
N VAL A 84 5.74 5.15 8.95
CA VAL A 84 5.13 6.08 7.98
C VAL A 84 3.71 6.42 8.39
N ALA A 85 2.89 5.43 8.77
CA ALA A 85 1.52 5.65 9.23
C ALA A 85 1.46 6.47 10.53
N GLN A 86 2.30 6.16 11.52
CA GLN A 86 2.40 6.87 12.81
C GLN A 86 2.97 8.28 12.66
N SER A 87 3.85 8.52 11.69
CA SER A 87 4.32 9.88 11.40
C SER A 87 3.21 10.79 10.83
N CYS A 88 2.06 10.20 10.48
CA CYS A 88 0.90 10.90 9.92
C CYS A 88 -0.28 10.99 10.92
N ASP A 89 -0.05 10.70 12.21
CA ASP A 89 -1.07 10.60 13.25
C ASP A 89 -1.85 11.92 13.48
N ALA A 90 -3.07 11.97 12.95
CA ALA A 90 -4.27 12.52 13.60
C ALA A 90 -5.49 12.41 12.65
N GLY A 91 -6.09 11.22 12.51
CA GLY A 91 -7.48 11.11 12.01
C GLY A 91 -7.85 9.95 11.06
N ILE A 92 -6.92 9.11 10.60
CA ILE A 92 -7.24 8.06 9.60
C ILE A 92 -7.17 6.62 10.17
N VAL A 93 -6.65 6.43 11.39
CA VAL A 93 -6.45 5.11 12.00
C VAL A 93 -7.72 4.30 12.28
N GLU A 94 -8.92 4.85 12.10
CA GLU A 94 -10.18 4.14 12.40
C GLU A 94 -10.72 3.30 11.22
N ALA A 95 -10.24 3.49 9.97
CA ALA A 95 -10.88 2.84 8.80
C ALA A 95 -10.08 1.67 8.19
N TRP A 96 -8.78 1.57 8.43
CA TRP A 96 -7.89 0.71 7.64
C TRP A 96 -7.81 -0.75 8.11
N PHE A 97 -8.32 -1.06 9.32
CA PHE A 97 -8.29 -2.42 9.86
C PHE A 97 -9.56 -3.25 9.60
N PHE A 98 -10.67 -2.63 9.19
CA PHE A 98 -11.97 -3.29 9.19
C PHE A 98 -12.37 -4.00 7.89
N PHE A 99 -11.54 -3.93 6.85
CA PHE A 99 -11.87 -4.56 5.56
C PHE A 99 -10.73 -5.42 5.01
N LEU A 100 -10.28 -6.39 5.81
CA LEU A 100 -9.66 -7.61 5.31
C LEU A 100 -10.63 -8.78 5.48
#